data_AF-Q1GDM4-F1
#
_entry.id   AF-Q1GDM4-F1
#
_cell.length_a   1.000
_cell.length_b   1.000
_cell.length_c   1.000
_cell.angle_alpha   90.00
_cell.angle_beta   90.00
_cell.angle_gamma   90.00
#
_symmetry.space_group_name_H-M   'P 1'
#
loop_
_entity.id
_entity.type
_entity.pdbx_description
1 polymer ?
#
loop_
_entity_poly.entity_id
_entity_poly.type
_entity_poly.pdbx_seq_one_letter_code
_entity_poly.pdbx_strand_id
1 'polypeptide(L)'
;MFLIGLYLARYIDWCAALSRRMRHWQILVIEMASFIGFVLCVKLMPVWVAAVYLVVIAIPVGIFAFSAFRGRRQRADDVSALQVQNQKSRKLLERSRNR
;
A
#
# COMPACT_ATOMS: atom_id res chain seq x y z
N MET A 1 -19.49 10.12 13.55
CA MET A 1 -18.67 8.87 13.54
C MET A 1 -18.74 8.10 12.22
N PHE A 2 -19.87 8.07 11.48
CA PHE A 2 -19.97 7.42 10.16
C PHE A 2 -19.20 8.12 9.02
N LEU A 3 -19.16 9.46 9.02
CA LEU A 3 -18.51 10.26 7.96
C LEU A 3 -17.00 10.05 7.88
N ILE A 4 -16.34 9.87 9.03
CA ILE A 4 -14.89 9.65 9.09
C ILE A 4 -14.54 8.30 8.47
N GLY A 5 -15.30 7.25 8.76
CA GLY A 5 -15.10 5.93 8.16
C GLY A 5 -15.33 5.93 6.65
N LEU A 6 -16.31 6.68 6.16
CA LEU A 6 -16.62 6.81 4.74
C LEU A 6 -15.53 7.60 3.99
N TYR A 7 -15.01 8.68 4.60
CA TYR A 7 -13.85 9.40 4.08
C TYR A 7 -12.60 8.53 4.06
N LEU A 8 -12.38 7.73 5.11
CA LEU A 8 -11.23 6.85 5.19
C LEU A 8 -11.30 5.73 4.15
N ALA A 9 -12.48 5.13 3.94
CA ALA A 9 -12.71 4.13 2.91
C ALA A 9 -12.46 4.70 1.51
N ARG A 10 -13.03 5.89 1.22
CA ARG A 10 -12.82 6.58 -0.06
C ARG A 10 -11.36 6.98 -0.25
N TYR A 11 -10.67 7.39 0.82
CA TYR A 11 -9.25 7.69 0.79
C TYR A 11 -8.44 6.44 0.44
N ILE A 12 -8.70 5.31 1.12
CA ILE A 12 -8.04 4.03 0.86
C ILE A 12 -8.26 3.56 -0.58
N ASP A 13 -9.48 3.67 -1.11
CA ASP A 13 -9.76 3.34 -2.53
C ASP A 13 -9.01 4.25 -3.49
N TRP A 14 -8.91 5.55 -3.18
CA TRP A 14 -8.13 6.50 -3.96
C TRP A 14 -6.63 6.20 -3.88
N CYS A 15 -6.11 5.83 -2.70
CA CYS A 15 -4.74 5.37 -2.52
C CYS A 15 -4.46 4.07 -3.29
N ALA A 16 -5.40 3.13 -3.28
CA ALA A 16 -5.31 1.88 -4.02
C ALA A 16 -5.33 2.11 -5.54
N ALA A 17 -6.15 3.05 -6.02
CA ALA A 17 -6.19 3.43 -7.43
C ALA A 17 -4.91 4.17 -7.86
N LEU A 18 -4.42 5.10 -7.02
CA LEU A 18 -3.22 5.88 -7.29
C LEU A 18 -1.96 5.01 -7.22
N SER A 19 -1.86 4.07 -6.28
CA SER A 19 -0.74 3.13 -6.17
C SER A 19 -0.65 2.13 -7.33
N ARG A 20 -1.77 1.86 -8.03
CA ARG A 20 -1.76 1.10 -9.30
C ARG A 20 -1.20 1.90 -10.47
N ARG A 21 -1.32 3.23 -10.44
CA ARG A 21 -0.79 4.15 -11.47
C ARG A 21 0.65 4.60 -11.19
N MET A 22 1.04 4.69 -9.92
CA MET A 22 2.36 5.16 -9.52
C MET A 22 3.41 4.04 -9.48
N ARG A 23 4.63 4.37 -9.91
CA ARG A 23 5.78 3.48 -9.79
C ARG A 23 6.17 3.34 -8.32
N HIS A 24 6.69 2.16 -7.98
CA HIS A 24 7.04 1.79 -6.60
C HIS A 24 8.02 2.78 -5.95
N TRP A 25 8.91 3.35 -6.76
CA TRP A 25 9.85 4.39 -6.34
C TRP A 25 9.17 5.70 -5.93
N GLN A 26 8.05 6.09 -6.55
CA GLN A 26 7.34 7.33 -6.19
C GLN A 26 6.72 7.24 -4.80
N ILE A 27 6.23 6.06 -4.42
CA ILE A 27 5.69 5.82 -3.07
C ILE A 27 6.81 5.97 -2.03
N LEU A 28 7.99 5.41 -2.33
CA LEU A 28 9.19 5.50 -1.49
C LEU A 28 9.66 6.97 -1.36
N VAL A 29 9.63 7.74 -2.45
CA VAL A 29 10.00 9.16 -2.44
C VAL A 29 9.03 9.97 -1.57
N ILE A 30 7.72 9.71 -1.66
CA ILE A 30 6.71 10.41 -0.83
C ILE A 30 6.91 10.09 0.65
N GLU A 31 7.16 8.82 0.98
CA GLU A 31 7.42 8.39 2.36
C GLU A 31 8.70 9.04 2.91
N MET A 32 9.79 9.01 2.12
CA MET A 32 11.06 9.65 2.49
C MET A 32 10.91 11.17 2.64
N ALA A 33 10.19 11.84 1.74
CA ALA A 33 9.92 13.27 1.82
C ALA A 33 9.10 13.63 3.08
N SER A 34 8.09 12.81 3.41
CA SER A 34 7.30 12.99 4.63
C SER A 34 8.14 12.83 5.88
N PHE A 35 9.06 11.85 5.90
CA PHE A 35 9.98 11.61 7.01
C PHE A 35 10.98 12.77 7.19
N ILE A 36 11.58 13.24 6.09
CA ILE A 36 12.49 14.39 6.10
C ILE A 36 11.76 15.64 6.60
N GLY A 37 10.53 15.88 6.12
CA GLY A 37 9.69 16.99 6.58
C GLY A 37 9.38 16.91 8.07
N PHE A 38 9.12 15.71 8.61
CA PHE A 38 8.93 15.50 10.04
C PHE A 38 10.19 15.81 10.85
N VAL A 39 11.35 15.31 10.41
CA VAL A 39 12.64 15.57 11.08
C VAL A 39 12.97 17.06 11.09
N LEU A 40 12.72 17.77 9.98
CA LEU A 40 12.89 19.22 9.92
C LEU A 40 11.94 19.94 10.89
N CYS A 41 10.66 19.55 10.92
CA CYS A 41 9.68 20.11 11.85
C CYS A 41 10.10 19.91 13.30
N VAL A 42 10.56 18.73 13.68
CA VAL A 42 11.01 18.46 15.07
C VAL A 42 12.26 19.28 15.43
N LYS A 43 13.16 19.53 14.48
CA LYS A 43 14.39 20.29 14.73
C LYS A 43 14.18 21.81 14.80
N LEU A 44 13.25 22.35 14.01
CA LEU A 44 13.10 23.80 13.82
C LEU A 44 11.86 24.38 14.51
N MET A 45 10.84 23.56 14.75
CA MET A 45 9.54 24.02 15.26
C MET A 45 9.28 23.52 16.68
N PRO A 46 8.45 24.24 17.45
CA PRO A 46 8.02 23.78 18.76
C PRO A 46 7.24 22.47 18.66
N VAL A 47 7.36 21.64 19.71
CA VAL A 47 6.85 20.26 19.78
C VAL A 47 5.38 20.14 19.37
N TRP A 48 4.55 21.13 19.68
CA TRP A 48 3.13 21.18 19.32
C TRP A 48 2.91 21.17 17.79
N VAL A 49 3.75 21.87 17.04
CA VAL A 49 3.68 21.91 15.56
C VAL A 49 4.11 20.57 14.97
N ALA A 50 5.14 19.94 15.56
CA ALA A 50 5.55 18.60 15.16
C ALA A 50 4.46 17.55 15.44
N ALA A 51 3.73 17.67 16.56
CA ALA A 51 2.60 16.81 16.88
C ALA A 51 1.45 16.95 15.86
N VAL A 52 1.11 18.19 15.48
CA VAL A 52 0.10 18.45 14.43
C VAL A 52 0.55 17.90 13.08
N TYR A 53 1.83 18.07 12.71
CA TYR A 53 2.39 17.51 11.49
C TYR A 53 2.28 15.98 11.46
N LEU A 54 2.56 15.32 12.59
CA LEU A 54 2.43 13.87 12.72
C LEU A 54 1.00 13.42 12.40
N VAL A 55 0.01 14.08 12.99
CA VAL A 55 -1.41 13.71 12.84
C VAL A 55 -1.94 14.00 11.44
N VAL A 56 -1.56 15.14 10.85
CA VAL A 56 -2.12 15.61 9.58
C VAL A 56 -1.41 15.04 8.37
N ILE A 57 -0.10 14.76 8.46
CA ILE A 57 0.72 14.38 7.30
C ILE A 57 1.29 12.97 7.46
N ALA A 58 1.94 12.67 8.59
CA ALA A 58 2.59 11.37 8.73
C ALA A 58 1.60 10.20 8.84
N ILE A 59 0.48 10.37 9.56
CA ILE A 59 -0.55 9.32 9.66
C ILE A 59 -1.19 9.01 8.28
N PRO A 60 -1.67 10.00 7.48
CA PRO A 60 -2.23 9.71 6.16
C PRO A 60 -1.23 9.13 5.16
N VAL A 61 0.04 9.55 5.23
CA VAL A 61 1.12 8.99 4.39
C VAL A 61 1.43 7.54 4.79
N GLY A 62 1.46 7.25 6.09
CA GLY A 62 1.62 5.89 6.60
C GLY A 62 0.48 4.95 6.18
N ILE A 63 -0.77 5.43 6.26
CA ILE A 63 -1.95 4.68 5.78
C ILE A 63 -1.86 4.45 4.26
N PHE A 64 -1.42 5.46 3.50
CA PHE A 64 -1.19 5.33 2.07
C PHE A 64 -0.16 4.23 1.75
N ALA A 65 1.01 4.26 2.38
CA ALA A 65 2.07 3.26 2.20
C ALA A 65 1.59 1.85 2.59
N PHE A 66 0.90 1.73 3.72
CA PHE A 66 0.35 0.45 4.20
C PHE A 66 -0.70 -0.12 3.23
N SER A 67 -1.60 0.71 2.71
CA SER A 67 -2.61 0.29 1.73
C SER A 67 -1.98 -0.21 0.42
N ALA A 68 -0.94 0.49 -0.06
CA ALA A 68 -0.20 0.10 -1.26
C ALA A 68 0.56 -1.22 -1.05
N PHE A 69 1.14 -1.42 0.14
CA PHE A 69 1.85 -2.66 0.49
C PHE A 69 0.88 -3.85 0.60
N ARG A 70 -0.28 -3.65 1.24
CA ARG A 70 -1.32 -4.68 1.37
C ARG A 70 -1.88 -5.13 0.02
N GLY A 71 -2.11 -4.18 -0.89
CA GLY A 71 -2.55 -4.48 -2.26
C GLY A 71 -1.53 -5.29 -3.07
N ARG A 72 -0.22 -5.11 -2.81
CA ARG A 72 0.81 -5.97 -3.42
C ARG A 72 0.82 -7.37 -2.84
N ARG A 73 0.68 -7.51 -1.52
CA ARG A 73 0.67 -8.81 -0.87
C ARG A 73 -0.48 -9.68 -1.40
N GLN A 74 -1.68 -9.11 -1.50
CA GLN A 74 -2.84 -9.81 -2.08
C GLN A 74 -2.60 -10.23 -3.53
N ARG A 75 -1.97 -9.39 -4.36
CA ARG A 75 -1.63 -9.76 -5.74
C ARG A 75 -0.56 -10.84 -5.81
N ALA A 76 0.43 -10.82 -4.92
CA ALA A 76 1.44 -11.87 -4.85
C ALA A 76 0.82 -13.22 -4.44
N ASP A 77 -0.10 -13.20 -3.48
CA ASP A 77 -0.85 -14.37 -3.05
C ASP A 77 -1.73 -14.92 -4.20
N ASP A 78 -2.44 -14.07 -4.93
CA ASP A 78 -3.24 -14.49 -6.10
C ASP A 78 -2.40 -15.11 -7.22
N VAL A 79 -1.23 -14.51 -7.53
CA VAL A 79 -0.31 -15.06 -8.54
C VAL A 79 0.23 -16.41 -8.10
N SER A 80 0.57 -16.57 -6.82
CA SER A 80 1.02 -17.86 -6.29
C SER A 80 -0.07 -18.93 -6.35
N ALA A 81 -1.32 -18.57 -6.04
CA ALA A 81 -2.47 -19.46 -6.15
C ALA A 81 -2.73 -19.89 -7.61
N LEU A 82 -2.64 -18.95 -8.56
CA LEU A 82 -2.78 -19.23 -10.00
C LEU A 82 -1.64 -20.09 -10.54
N GLN A 83 -0.41 -19.94 -10.03
CA GLN A 83 0.72 -20.81 -10.39
C GLN A 83 0.51 -22.23 -9.89
N VAL A 84 0.05 -22.41 -8.64
CA VAL A 84 -0.29 -23.72 -8.08
C VAL A 84 -1.42 -24.38 -8.87
N GLN A 85 -2.44 -23.61 -9.27
CA GLN A 85 -3.53 -24.12 -10.09
C GLN A 85 -3.05 -24.55 -11.48
N ASN A 86 -2.22 -23.75 -12.15
CA ASN A 86 -1.64 -24.10 -13.45
C ASN A 86 -0.75 -25.35 -13.39
N GLN A 87 0.03 -25.53 -12.33
CA GLN A 87 0.82 -26.75 -12.14
C GLN A 87 -0.07 -27.98 -11.96
N LYS A 88 -1.18 -27.87 -11.21
CA LYS A 88 -2.16 -28.95 -11.08
C LYS A 88 -2.81 -29.27 -12.42
N SER A 89 -3.24 -28.27 -13.19
CA SER A 89 -3.85 -28.47 -14.51
C SER A 89 -2.88 -29.10 -15.51
N ARG A 90 -1.59 -28.70 -15.51
CA ARG A 90 -0.55 -29.36 -16.33
C ARG A 90 -0.37 -30.83 -15.99
N LYS A 91 -0.30 -31.18 -14.70
CA LYS A 91 -0.20 -32.58 -14.26
C LYS A 91 -1.41 -33.42 -14.70
N LEU A 92 -2.60 -32.83 -14.70
CA LEU A 92 -3.82 -33.51 -15.17
C LEU A 92 -3.80 -33.75 -16.68
N LEU A 93 -3.36 -32.76 -17.46
CA LEU A 93 -3.24 -32.88 -18.92
C LEU A 93 -2.15 -33.86 -19.36
N GLU A 94 -1.00 -33.90 -18.67
CA GLU A 94 0.03 -34.92 -18.93
C GLU A 94 -0.47 -36.33 -18.62
N ARG A 95 -1.24 -36.49 -17.54
CA ARG A 95 -1.81 -37.78 -17.16
C ARG A 95 -2.93 -38.23 -18.09
N SER A 96 -3.68 -37.31 -18.69
CA SER A 96 -4.68 -37.64 -19.71
C SER A 96 -4.05 -37.94 -21.07
N ARG A 97 -2.89 -37.34 -21.40
CA ARG A 97 -2.15 -37.59 -22.65
C ARG A 97 -1.41 -38.92 -22.68
N ASN A 98 -1.06 -39.47 -21.51
CA ASN A 98 -0.40 -40.77 -21.36
C ASN A 98 -1.38 -41.95 -21.21
N ARG A 99 -2.70 -41.72 -21.37
CA ARG A 99 -3.72 -42.76 -21.55
C ARG A 99 -4.14 -42.80 -23.00
#